data_AF-A0AAN4W5Q9-F1
#
_entry.id   AF-A0AAN4W5Q9-F1
#
_cell.length_a   1.000
_cell.length_b   1.000
_cell.length_c   1.000
_cell.angle_alpha   90.00
_cell.angle_beta   90.00
_cell.angle_gamma   90.00
#
_symmetry.space_group_name_H-M   'P 1'
#
loop_
_entity.id
_entity.type
_entity.pdbx_description
1 polymer ?
#
loop_
_entity_poly.entity_id
_entity_poly.type
_entity_poly.pdbx_seq_one_letter_code
_entity_poly.pdbx_strand_id
1 'polypeptide(L)'
;MENGLYQLNLFFKEIYFKETNQRDFHVKAEDRLLLENFNPDPAAGEITKTFQIEIKDGAIDLQFLPGMKNHPMLSALSLTKIEQAQYINAGNEKPEEASFYSGGAFV
;
A
#
# COMPACT_ATOMS: atom_id res chain seq x y z
N MET A 1 7.06 -5.92 15.72
CA MET A 1 6.16 -4.84 15.31
C MET A 1 4.79 -5.10 15.92
N GLU A 2 3.93 -4.10 16.02
CA GLU A 2 2.55 -4.35 16.47
C GLU A 2 1.75 -5.02 15.35
N ASN A 3 0.79 -5.86 15.73
CA ASN A 3 -0.18 -6.38 14.77
C ASN A 3 -1.11 -5.25 14.33
N GLY A 4 -1.52 -5.28 13.07
CA GLY A 4 -2.47 -4.31 12.54
C GLY A 4 -2.27 -4.00 11.07
N LEU A 5 -2.97 -2.95 10.62
CA LEU A 5 -2.92 -2.49 9.25
C LEU A 5 -1.74 -1.54 9.05
N TYR A 6 -1.04 -1.74 7.94
CA TYR A 6 0.10 -0.91 7.56
C TYR A 6 -0.01 -0.50 6.09
N GLN A 7 0.46 0.71 5.79
CA GLN A 7 0.78 1.14 4.45
C GLN A 7 2.23 0.71 4.13
N LEU A 8 2.37 -0.20 3.18
CA LEU A 8 3.63 -0.62 2.60
C LEU A 8 3.89 0.18 1.33
N ASN A 9 4.98 0.93 1.28
CA ASN A 9 5.48 1.58 0.07
C ASN A 9 6.77 0.88 -0.38
N LEU A 10 6.78 0.39 -1.62
CA LEU A 10 7.94 -0.20 -2.28
C LEU A 10 8.45 0.76 -3.34
N PHE A 11 9.73 1.13 -3.24
CA PHE A 11 10.36 2.10 -4.14
C PHE A 11 11.31 1.38 -5.08
N PHE A 12 11.18 1.66 -6.37
CA PHE A 12 11.97 1.05 -7.43
C PHE A 12 12.57 2.12 -8.33
N LYS A 13 13.80 1.89 -8.76
CA LYS A 13 14.43 2.63 -9.84
C LYS A 13 15.32 1.68 -10.62
N GLU A 14 14.96 1.36 -11.86
CA GLU A 14 15.83 0.57 -12.74
C GLU A 14 17.03 1.43 -13.18
N ILE A 15 18.21 1.08 -12.68
CA ILE A 15 19.47 1.81 -12.94
C ILE A 15 20.46 1.00 -13.78
N TYR A 16 20.19 -0.29 -13.98
CA TYR A 16 21.12 -1.20 -14.65
C TYR A 16 20.77 -1.33 -16.13
N PHE A 17 19.52 -1.64 -16.43
CA PHE A 17 19.05 -1.79 -17.81
C PHE A 17 18.61 -0.46 -18.40
N LYS A 18 18.83 -0.29 -19.70
CA LYS A 18 18.35 0.88 -20.48
C LYS A 18 17.07 0.58 -21.26
N GLU A 19 16.86 -0.70 -21.59
CA GLU A 19 15.69 -1.18 -22.32
C GLU A 19 14.65 -1.76 -21.37
N THR A 20 13.38 -1.63 -21.73
CA THR A 20 12.30 -2.29 -21.00
C THR A 20 12.43 -3.81 -21.11
N ASN A 21 11.75 -4.53 -20.22
CA ASN A 21 11.53 -5.97 -20.36
C ASN A 21 12.82 -6.80 -20.21
N GLN A 22 13.79 -6.28 -19.45
CA GLN A 22 15.01 -6.98 -19.06
C GLN A 22 14.90 -7.62 -17.67
N ARG A 23 13.89 -7.22 -16.89
CA ARG A 23 13.62 -7.73 -15.55
C ARG A 23 12.11 -7.93 -15.39
N ASP A 24 11.72 -9.06 -14.85
CA ASP A 24 10.36 -9.34 -14.41
C ASP A 24 10.42 -10.13 -13.12
N PHE A 25 9.58 -9.76 -12.16
CA PHE A 25 9.52 -10.43 -10.88
C PHE A 25 8.16 -10.25 -10.21
N HIS A 26 7.90 -11.08 -9.21
CA HIS A 26 6.73 -10.99 -8.37
C HIS A 26 7.10 -10.47 -7.00
N VAL A 27 6.14 -9.82 -6.33
CA VAL A 27 6.27 -9.45 -4.92
C VAL A 27 5.10 -10.01 -4.16
N LYS A 28 5.37 -10.74 -3.08
CA LYS A 28 4.36 -11.17 -2.12
C LYS A 28 4.61 -10.49 -0.78
N ALA A 29 3.54 -10.12 -0.09
CA ALA A 29 3.58 -9.76 1.32
C ALA A 29 2.45 -10.46 2.07
N GLU A 30 2.72 -11.00 3.26
CA GLU A 30 1.71 -11.68 4.10
C GLU A 30 0.96 -12.77 3.29
N ASP A 31 1.74 -13.61 2.60
CA ASP A 31 1.29 -14.64 1.65
C ASP A 31 0.45 -14.18 0.45
N ARG A 32 0.17 -12.89 0.32
CA ARG A 32 -0.60 -12.31 -0.77
C ARG A 32 0.30 -11.79 -1.90
N LEU A 33 -0.03 -12.13 -3.14
CA LEU A 33 0.61 -11.56 -4.33
C LEU A 33 0.23 -10.07 -4.46
N LEU A 34 1.21 -9.18 -4.40
CA LEU A 34 1.05 -7.73 -4.53
C LEU A 34 1.38 -7.23 -5.93
N LEU A 35 2.45 -7.78 -6.51
CA LEU A 35 2.91 -7.48 -7.86
C LEU A 35 3.14 -8.78 -8.62
N GLU A 36 2.64 -8.85 -9.85
CA GLU A 36 2.80 -9.99 -10.74
C GLU A 36 3.52 -9.54 -12.02
N ASN A 37 4.57 -10.28 -12.43
CA ASN A 37 5.36 -9.99 -13.63
C ASN A 37 5.80 -8.51 -13.73
N PHE A 38 6.15 -7.90 -12.59
CA PHE A 38 6.49 -6.50 -12.53
C PHE A 38 7.85 -6.24 -13.19
N ASN A 39 7.83 -5.33 -14.15
CA ASN A 39 8.97 -4.89 -14.95
C ASN A 39 9.09 -3.37 -14.80
N PRO A 40 10.00 -2.87 -13.94
CA PRO A 40 10.19 -1.44 -13.76
C PRO A 40 10.72 -0.82 -15.05
N ASP A 41 10.06 0.23 -15.54
CA ASP A 41 10.49 0.95 -16.74
C ASP A 41 11.79 1.74 -16.47
N PRO A 42 12.90 1.49 -17.17
CA PRO A 42 14.15 2.22 -17.00
C PRO A 42 14.07 3.69 -17.40
N ALA A 43 13.14 4.06 -18.29
CA ALA A 43 12.92 5.45 -18.69
C ALA A 43 12.11 6.24 -17.66
N ALA A 44 11.36 5.55 -16.79
CA ALA A 44 10.63 6.20 -15.71
C ALA A 44 11.58 6.74 -14.65
N GLY A 45 11.11 7.75 -13.90
CA GLY A 45 11.75 8.23 -12.67
C GLY A 45 11.71 7.16 -11.56
N GLU A 46 11.72 7.61 -10.32
CA GLU A 46 11.41 6.72 -9.20
C GLU A 46 9.97 6.22 -9.31
N ILE A 47 9.76 4.93 -9.10
CA ILE A 47 8.44 4.29 -9.13
C ILE A 47 8.11 3.85 -7.72
N THR A 48 6.97 4.31 -7.20
CA THR A 48 6.44 3.86 -5.91
C THR A 48 5.22 2.97 -6.14
N LYS A 49 5.19 1.81 -5.48
CA LYS A 49 4.02 0.95 -5.37
C LYS A 49 3.56 0.90 -3.92
N THR A 50 2.31 1.28 -3.69
CA THR A 50 1.72 1.40 -2.35
C THR A 50 0.63 0.36 -2.15
N PHE A 51 0.68 -0.32 -1.02
CA PHE A 51 -0.26 -1.37 -0.64
C PHE A 51 -0.68 -1.21 0.81
N GLN A 52 -1.91 -1.59 1.12
CA GLN A 52 -2.34 -1.81 2.50
C GLN A 52 -2.22 -3.30 2.82
N ILE A 53 -1.47 -3.64 3.87
CA ILE A 53 -1.26 -5.01 4.35
C ILE A 53 -1.67 -5.13 5.82
N GLU A 54 -1.93 -6.35 6.28
CA GLU A 54 -2.24 -6.65 7.68
C GLU A 54 -1.14 -7.56 8.25
N ILE A 55 -0.43 -7.10 9.28
CA ILE A 55 0.57 -7.89 10.00
C ILE A 55 -0.13 -8.60 11.16
N LYS A 56 0.05 -9.93 11.25
CA LYS A 56 -0.68 -10.79 12.20
C LYS A 56 0.19 -11.46 13.26
N ASP A 57 1.48 -11.52 13.05
CA ASP A 57 2.44 -12.24 13.90
C ASP A 57 3.57 -11.33 14.43
N GLY A 58 3.44 -10.03 14.22
CA GLY A 58 4.39 -9.03 14.66
C GLY A 58 5.61 -8.87 13.75
N ALA A 59 5.65 -9.55 12.60
CA ALA A 59 6.67 -9.38 11.56
C ALA A 59 6.02 -9.10 10.19
N ILE A 60 6.79 -8.55 9.26
CA ILE A 60 6.37 -8.49 7.85
C ILE A 60 7.07 -9.59 7.08
N ASP A 61 6.30 -10.45 6.42
CA ASP A 61 6.80 -11.45 5.50
C ASP A 61 6.76 -10.90 4.07
N LEU A 62 7.89 -10.41 3.59
CA LEU A 62 8.04 -9.84 2.24
C LEU A 62 8.95 -10.72 1.37
N GLN A 63 8.44 -11.17 0.23
CA GLN A 63 9.16 -12.05 -0.68
C GLN A 63 9.24 -11.43 -2.07
N PHE A 64 10.45 -11.47 -2.65
CA PHE A 64 10.70 -11.14 -4.04
C PHE A 64 11.02 -12.43 -4.80
N LEU A 65 10.12 -12.82 -5.71
CA LEU A 65 10.26 -14.05 -6.46
C LEU A 65 10.71 -13.71 -7.88
N PRO A 66 11.81 -14.31 -8.39
CA PRO A 66 12.24 -14.07 -9.76
C PRO A 66 11.16 -14.54 -10.74
N GLY A 67 10.96 -13.75 -11.80
CA GLY A 67 10.22 -14.19 -12.97
C GLY A 67 11.13 -14.97 -13.92
N MET A 68 10.89 -14.83 -15.21
CA MET A 68 11.65 -15.54 -16.24
C MET A 68 12.97 -14.85 -16.61
N LYS A 69 13.17 -13.59 -16.18
CA LYS A 69 14.37 -12.79 -16.49
C LYS A 69 15.17 -12.49 -15.22
N ASN A 70 16.00 -11.44 -15.30
CA ASN A 70 16.95 -11.05 -14.26
C ASN A 70 16.31 -10.92 -12.87
N HIS A 71 17.15 -11.04 -11.84
CA HIS A 71 16.74 -11.05 -10.43
C HIS A 71 15.86 -9.85 -10.03
N PRO A 72 15.00 -9.98 -9.02
CA PRO A 72 14.25 -8.84 -8.50
C PRO A 72 15.14 -7.70 -8.01
N MET A 73 14.58 -6.49 -7.94
CA MET A 73 15.24 -5.33 -7.35
C MET A 73 14.30 -4.54 -6.45
N LEU A 74 14.86 -3.83 -5.47
CA LEU A 74 14.16 -2.89 -4.61
C LEU A 74 15.16 -1.80 -4.22
N SER A 75 14.76 -0.53 -4.35
CA SER A 75 15.61 0.60 -3.95
C SER A 75 15.40 0.96 -2.48
N ALA A 76 14.16 0.98 -2.02
CA ALA A 76 13.82 1.25 -0.63
C ALA A 76 12.44 0.67 -0.26
N LEU A 77 12.17 0.61 1.03
CA LEU A 77 10.89 0.23 1.61
C LEU A 77 10.51 1.20 2.73
N SER A 78 9.24 1.56 2.79
CA SER A 78 8.64 2.25 3.93
C SER A 78 7.41 1.49 4.39
N LEU A 79 7.25 1.39 5.70
CA LEU A 79 6.14 0.71 6.34
C LEU A 79 5.60 1.61 7.45
N THR A 80 4.36 2.07 7.29
CA THR A 80 3.73 3.04 8.19
C THR A 80 2.46 2.42 8.76
N LYS A 81 2.34 2.36 10.09
CA LYS A 81 1.13 1.84 10.74
C LYS A 81 -0.05 2.76 10.42
N ILE A 82 -1.17 2.16 10.03
CA ILE A 82 -2.43 2.87 9.85
C ILE A 82 -3.16 2.80 11.18
N GLU A 83 -3.12 3.91 11.93
CA GLU A 83 -3.93 4.04 13.13
C GLU A 83 -5.40 4.12 12.70
N GLN A 84 -6.19 3.10 13.06
CA GLN A 84 -7.63 3.20 12.90
C GLN A 84 -8.14 4.22 13.92
N ALA A 85 -8.97 5.15 13.47
CA ALA A 85 -9.71 6.00 14.41
C ALA A 85 -10.53 5.07 15.33
N GLN A 86 -10.13 5.03 16.61
CA GLN A 86 -10.94 4.39 17.63
C GLN A 86 -12.20 5.24 17.73
N TYR A 87 -13.31 4.79 17.15
CA TYR A 87 -14.62 5.29 17.52
C TYR A 87 -14.88 4.81 18.94
N ILE A 88 -14.40 5.57 19.92
CA ILE A 88 -14.88 5.45 21.28
C ILE A 88 -16.32 5.95 21.27
N ASN A 89 -17.27 5.04 21.11
CA ASN A 89 -18.63 5.31 21.58
C ASN A 89 -18.56 5.34 23.11
N ALA A 90 -18.02 6.42 23.65
CA ALA A 90 -18.27 6.78 25.04
C ALA A 90 -19.79 7.01 25.10
N GLY A 91 -20.50 6.03 25.67
CA GLY A 91 -21.95 6.09 25.79
C GLY A 91 -22.42 7.44 26.36
N ASN A 92 -23.50 7.93 25.75
CA ASN A 92 -24.09 9.28 25.84
C ASN A 92 -23.39 10.20 24.83
N GLU A 93 -23.93 10.44 23.63
CA GLU A 93 -25.25 11.04 23.38
C GLU A 93 -25.84 10.52 22.06
N LYS A 94 -27.18 10.44 21.98
CA LYS A 94 -27.95 10.13 20.76
C LYS A 94 -27.44 11.02 19.61
N PRO A 95 -27.22 10.51 18.38
CA PRO A 95 -26.92 11.41 17.27
C PRO A 95 -28.14 12.33 17.08
N GLU A 96 -27.98 13.61 17.40
CA GLU A 96 -28.94 14.62 16.96
C GLU A 96 -28.94 14.57 15.43
N GLU A 97 -30.11 14.25 14.88
CA GLU A 97 -30.35 14.20 13.45
C GLU A 97 -29.85 15.49 12.84
N ALA A 98 -28.97 15.37 11.85
CA ALA A 98 -28.50 16.47 11.05
C ALA A 98 -29.72 17.25 10.53
N SER A 99 -29.98 18.42 11.11
CA SER A 99 -30.99 19.34 10.64
C SER A 99 -30.55 19.85 9.28
N PHE A 100 -31.03 19.21 8.21
CA PHE A 100 -30.99 19.75 6.87
C PHE A 100 -31.83 21.03 6.85
N TYR A 101 -31.19 22.19 7.02
CA TYR A 101 -31.76 23.45 6.59
C TYR A 101 -31.74 23.49 5.07
N SER A 102 -32.83 23.06 4.42
CA SER A 102 -33.24 23.67 3.15
C SER A 102 -34.41 24.60 3.46
N GLY A 103 -34.10 25.88 3.60
CA GLY A 103 -35.09 26.93 3.82
C GLY A 103 -36.17 26.89 2.75
N GLY A 104 -37.39 26.62 3.19
CA GLY A 104 -38.59 26.88 2.41
C GLY A 104 -38.98 28.36 2.51
N ALA A 105 -39.16 28.94 1.33
CA ALA A 105 -40.01 30.09 0.99
C ALA A 105 -39.60 31.50 1.45
N PHE A 106 -39.27 32.34 0.45
CA PHE A 106 -39.70 33.73 0.42
C PHE A 106 -40.28 34.09 -0.96
N VAL A 107 -41.55 34.54 -0.88
CA VAL A 107 -42.46 35.18 -1.86
C VAL A 107 -42.83 34.47 -3.17
#